data_AF-A0A7S2AK76-F1
#
_entry.id   AF-A0A7S2AK76-F1
#
_cell.length_a   1.000
_cell.length_b   1.000
_cell.length_c   1.000
_cell.angle_alpha   90.00
_cell.angle_beta   90.00
_cell.angle_gamma   90.00
#
_symmetry.space_group_name_H-M   'P 1'
#
loop_
_entity.id
_entity.type
_entity.pdbx_description
1 polymer ?
#
loop_
_entity_poly.entity_id
_entity_poly.type
_entity_poly.pdbx_seq_one_letter_code
_entity_poly.pdbx_strand_id
1 'polypeptide(L)'
;DSWSGDVTIISAGSTGLEDALVVVARATKLVGSRHSVARVIRVWGEGSAGTVAYSKDRMTALLSEFLGSRDRREAGRCLTDLRVPFFHHEFIKRLAMMAISHPIPIFTHSEMDNDSGGGPHGTNAPETPHTPITRVALRGDDWEALLCLLKYLLTSNTISRHQLQVGWLRAFEYVGEYSIDVPGADERLRLFVVHAARHGIPVPAMPQSDP
;
A
#
# COMPACT_ATOMS: atom_id res chain seq x y z
N ASP A 1 -45.48 40.89 -29.65
CA ASP A 1 -44.09 41.07 -30.10
C ASP A 1 -43.39 39.72 -30.21
N SER A 2 -43.16 39.36 -31.45
CA SER A 2 -42.67 38.06 -31.93
C SER A 2 -41.20 37.88 -31.57
N TRP A 3 -40.87 36.84 -30.79
CA TRP A 3 -39.51 36.32 -30.70
C TRP A 3 -39.33 35.25 -31.77
N SER A 4 -39.03 35.70 -33.00
CA SER A 4 -38.54 34.83 -34.06
C SER A 4 -37.05 34.57 -33.83
N GLY A 5 -36.75 33.68 -32.89
CA GLY A 5 -35.42 33.12 -32.73
C GLY A 5 -35.33 31.86 -33.58
N ASP A 6 -34.83 31.98 -34.81
CA ASP A 6 -34.46 30.84 -35.65
C ASP A 6 -33.46 29.96 -34.90
N VAL A 7 -33.96 28.85 -34.34
CA VAL A 7 -33.11 27.75 -33.87
C VAL A 7 -32.58 27.08 -35.14
N THR A 8 -31.41 27.53 -35.57
CA THR A 8 -30.63 26.81 -36.57
C THR A 8 -30.29 25.45 -35.95
N ILE A 9 -31.04 24.42 -36.33
CA ILE A 9 -30.66 23.04 -36.04
C ILE A 9 -29.38 22.79 -36.82
N ILE A 10 -28.25 22.95 -36.13
CA ILE A 10 -26.98 22.42 -36.60
C ILE A 10 -27.25 20.93 -36.81
N SER A 11 -27.18 20.49 -38.06
CA SER A 11 -27.23 19.08 -38.44
C SER A 11 -26.04 18.39 -37.77
N ALA A 12 -26.22 18.01 -36.51
CA ALA A 12 -25.36 17.09 -35.82
C ALA A 12 -25.63 15.73 -36.46
N GLY A 13 -24.59 15.16 -37.06
CA GLY A 13 -24.64 13.83 -37.66
C GLY A 13 -25.34 12.85 -36.72
N SER A 14 -26.21 12.03 -37.30
CA SER A 14 -27.12 11.08 -36.63
C SER A 14 -26.44 10.19 -35.58
N THR A 15 -25.12 10.04 -35.67
CA THR A 15 -24.27 9.26 -34.75
C THR A 15 -24.17 9.86 -33.35
N GLY A 16 -24.18 11.19 -33.20
CA GLY A 16 -23.99 11.82 -31.88
C GLY A 16 -25.19 11.67 -30.95
N LEU A 17 -26.41 11.64 -31.51
CA LEU A 17 -27.64 11.46 -30.76
C LEU A 17 -27.81 10.00 -30.31
N GLU A 18 -27.45 9.06 -31.17
CA GLU A 18 -27.46 7.62 -30.88
C GLU A 18 -26.46 7.27 -29.78
N ASP A 19 -25.25 7.83 -29.83
CA ASP A 19 -24.23 7.65 -28.78
C ASP A 19 -24.68 8.23 -27.42
N ALA A 20 -25.29 9.42 -27.43
CA ALA A 20 -25.84 10.03 -26.22
C ALA A 20 -26.97 9.18 -25.61
N LEU A 21 -27.84 8.63 -26.44
CA LEU A 21 -28.92 7.74 -25.99
C LEU A 21 -28.37 6.44 -25.40
N VAL A 22 -27.30 5.87 -25.96
CA VAL A 22 -26.63 4.67 -25.41
C VAL A 22 -26.03 4.97 -24.03
N VAL A 23 -25.40 6.13 -23.85
CA VAL A 23 -24.86 6.54 -22.54
C VAL A 23 -25.96 6.70 -21.51
N VAL A 24 -27.07 7.38 -21.87
CA VAL A 24 -28.21 7.57 -20.97
C VAL A 24 -28.88 6.25 -20.62
N ALA A 25 -29.09 5.36 -21.58
CA ALA A 25 -29.69 4.04 -21.36
C ALA A 25 -28.82 3.15 -20.45
N ARG A 26 -27.50 3.25 -20.56
CA ARG A 26 -26.56 2.54 -19.66
C ARG A 26 -26.60 3.12 -18.25
N ALA A 27 -26.61 4.45 -18.13
CA ALA A 27 -26.68 5.13 -16.84
C ALA A 27 -27.98 4.82 -16.10
N THR A 28 -29.13 4.87 -16.77
CA THR A 28 -30.44 4.55 -16.17
C THR A 28 -30.54 3.08 -15.74
N LYS A 29 -29.97 2.15 -16.51
CA LYS A 29 -29.89 0.73 -16.12
C LYS A 29 -29.02 0.51 -14.87
N LEU A 30 -27.92 1.24 -14.75
CA LEU A 30 -27.03 1.18 -13.58
C LEU A 30 -27.68 1.80 -12.34
N VAL A 31 -28.37 2.93 -12.49
CA VAL A 31 -29.10 3.62 -11.40
C VAL A 31 -30.39 2.88 -11.00
N GLY A 32 -31.05 2.20 -11.92
CA GLY A 32 -32.29 1.46 -11.65
C GLY A 32 -32.12 0.08 -10.99
N SER A 33 -30.88 -0.41 -10.86
CA SER A 33 -30.61 -1.70 -10.23
C SER A 33 -30.79 -1.64 -8.71
N ARG A 34 -31.42 -2.63 -8.08
CA ARG A 34 -31.40 -2.76 -6.62
C ARG A 34 -29.94 -2.85 -6.15
N HIS A 35 -29.54 -2.01 -5.19
CA HIS A 35 -28.14 -1.71 -4.78
C HIS A 35 -27.37 -0.68 -5.61
N SER A 36 -27.99 -0.02 -6.59
CA SER A 36 -27.34 1.06 -7.37
C SER A 36 -26.81 2.18 -6.49
N VAL A 37 -27.57 2.62 -5.49
CA VAL A 37 -27.15 3.65 -4.53
C VAL A 37 -25.92 3.20 -3.73
N ALA A 38 -25.91 1.98 -3.19
CA ALA A 38 -24.74 1.44 -2.48
C ALA A 38 -23.50 1.29 -3.38
N ARG A 39 -23.70 0.95 -4.66
CA ARG A 39 -22.62 0.86 -5.66
C ARG A 39 -22.13 2.22 -6.10
N VAL A 40 -23.02 3.20 -6.25
CA VAL A 40 -22.69 4.60 -6.54
C VAL A 40 -21.94 5.21 -5.36
N ILE A 41 -22.37 4.96 -4.12
CA ILE A 41 -21.63 5.37 -2.91
C ILE A 41 -20.26 4.67 -2.83
N ARG A 42 -20.14 3.44 -3.29
CA ARG A 42 -18.84 2.74 -3.38
C ARG A 42 -17.93 3.25 -4.50
N VAL A 43 -18.50 3.75 -5.60
CA VAL A 43 -17.76 4.24 -6.78
C VAL A 43 -17.45 5.74 -6.68
N TRP A 44 -18.31 6.54 -6.03
CA TRP A 44 -18.17 7.98 -5.83
C TRP A 44 -17.83 8.39 -4.39
N GLY A 45 -17.79 7.43 -3.46
CA GLY A 45 -17.35 7.62 -2.07
C GLY A 45 -18.42 8.20 -1.15
N GLU A 46 -18.56 7.59 0.03
CA GLU A 46 -19.21 8.20 1.20
C GLU A 46 -18.22 9.19 1.84
N GLY A 47 -18.17 10.40 1.29
CA GLY A 47 -17.32 11.48 1.77
C GLY A 47 -15.81 11.15 1.82
N SER A 48 -15.04 12.09 2.37
CA SER A 48 -13.57 11.96 2.54
C SER A 48 -13.16 10.70 3.32
N ALA A 49 -14.01 10.23 4.25
CA ALA A 49 -13.76 9.05 5.07
C ALA A 49 -13.72 7.74 4.26
N GLY A 50 -14.60 7.58 3.26
CA GLY A 50 -14.60 6.42 2.37
C GLY A 50 -13.32 6.32 1.52
N THR A 51 -12.82 7.46 1.05
CA THR A 51 -11.58 7.54 0.25
C THR A 51 -10.33 7.19 1.06
N VAL A 52 -10.26 7.62 2.33
CA VAL A 52 -9.11 7.33 3.22
C VAL A 52 -9.09 5.85 3.61
N ALA A 53 -10.23 5.28 4.01
CA ALA A 53 -10.33 3.85 4.34
C ALA A 53 -9.96 2.98 3.12
N TYR A 54 -10.52 3.31 1.95
CA TYR A 54 -10.17 2.64 0.70
C TYR A 54 -8.66 2.70 0.39
N SER A 55 -8.05 3.88 0.53
CA SER A 55 -6.61 4.06 0.28
C SER A 55 -5.77 3.22 1.23
N LYS A 56 -6.12 3.19 2.52
CA LYS A 56 -5.47 2.38 3.55
C LYS A 56 -5.56 0.89 3.25
N ASP A 57 -6.73 0.41 2.86
CA ASP A 57 -6.95 -1.00 2.51
C ASP A 57 -6.15 -1.38 1.27
N ARG A 58 -6.16 -0.52 0.25
CA ARG A 58 -5.43 -0.78 -0.99
C ARG A 58 -3.91 -0.71 -0.80
N MET A 59 -3.40 0.19 0.04
CA MET A 59 -1.98 0.18 0.44
C MET A 59 -1.58 -1.10 1.17
N THR A 60 -2.47 -1.63 2.03
CA THR A 60 -2.22 -2.90 2.75
C THR A 60 -2.23 -4.10 1.80
N ALA A 61 -3.20 -4.14 0.89
CA ALA A 61 -3.28 -5.16 -0.15
C ALA A 61 -2.05 -5.13 -1.06
N LEU A 62 -1.63 -3.94 -1.51
CA LEU A 62 -0.43 -3.75 -2.33
C LEU A 62 0.81 -4.31 -1.64
N LEU A 63 1.01 -3.98 -0.37
CA LEU A 63 2.15 -4.46 0.41
C LEU A 63 2.15 -6.00 0.53
N SER A 64 0.98 -6.59 0.79
CA SER A 64 0.77 -8.03 0.80
C SER A 64 1.05 -8.68 -0.56
N GLU A 65 0.52 -8.11 -1.65
CA GLU A 65 0.73 -8.56 -3.04
C GLU A 65 2.22 -8.46 -3.43
N PHE A 66 2.91 -7.41 -2.98
CA PHE A 66 4.35 -7.25 -3.18
C PHE A 66 5.15 -8.34 -2.47
N LEU A 67 4.79 -8.73 -1.24
CA LEU A 67 5.53 -9.78 -0.56
C LEU A 67 5.41 -11.14 -1.26
N GLY A 68 4.26 -11.42 -1.88
CA GLY A 68 4.08 -12.63 -2.69
C GLY A 68 4.77 -12.59 -4.06
N SER A 69 4.81 -11.43 -4.73
CA SER A 69 5.31 -11.28 -6.11
C SER A 69 6.75 -10.80 -6.21
N ARG A 70 7.24 -10.07 -5.20
CA ARG A 70 8.48 -9.27 -5.19
C ARG A 70 8.59 -8.24 -6.34
N ASP A 71 7.47 -7.89 -6.98
CA ASP A 71 7.46 -6.93 -8.10
C ASP A 71 7.38 -5.47 -7.60
N ARG A 72 8.54 -4.83 -7.52
CA ARG A 72 8.66 -3.42 -7.11
C ARG A 72 8.05 -2.46 -8.14
N ARG A 73 8.06 -2.80 -9.43
CA ARG A 73 7.54 -1.93 -10.50
C ARG A 73 6.02 -1.89 -10.42
N GLU A 74 5.40 -3.05 -10.25
CA GLU A 74 3.94 -3.14 -10.09
C GLU A 74 3.49 -2.46 -8.78
N ALA A 75 4.21 -2.68 -7.67
CA ALA A 75 3.95 -1.98 -6.43
C ALA A 75 4.01 -0.44 -6.60
N GLY A 76 5.01 0.08 -7.34
CA GLY A 76 5.11 1.51 -7.64
C GLY A 76 3.99 2.06 -8.53
N ARG A 77 3.54 1.28 -9.52
CA ARG A 77 2.37 1.61 -10.35
C ARG A 77 1.09 1.66 -9.53
N CYS A 78 0.81 0.59 -8.78
CA CYS A 78 -0.34 0.51 -7.87
C CYS A 78 -0.39 1.70 -6.90
N LEU A 79 0.76 2.11 -6.33
CA LEU A 79 0.82 3.27 -5.44
C LEU A 79 0.52 4.59 -6.18
N THR A 80 1.02 4.76 -7.40
CA THR A 80 0.76 5.95 -8.23
C THR A 80 -0.70 6.03 -8.67
N ASP A 81 -1.31 4.89 -8.99
CA ASP A 81 -2.69 4.78 -9.46
C ASP A 81 -3.72 5.07 -8.36
N LEU A 82 -3.32 5.03 -7.09
CA LEU A 82 -4.13 5.52 -5.98
C LEU A 82 -4.38 7.03 -6.03
N ARG A 83 -3.55 7.80 -6.75
CA ARG A 83 -3.68 9.26 -6.92
C ARG A 83 -3.74 10.06 -5.60
N VAL A 84 -3.05 9.60 -4.56
CA VAL A 84 -3.01 10.24 -3.22
C VAL A 84 -1.58 10.57 -2.75
N PRO A 85 -0.81 11.40 -3.50
CA PRO A 85 0.60 11.67 -3.20
C PRO A 85 0.86 12.29 -1.82
N PHE A 86 -0.12 13.05 -1.28
CA PHE A 86 -0.04 13.65 0.05
C PHE A 86 -0.33 12.67 1.19
N PHE A 87 -0.79 11.47 0.86
CA PHE A 87 -1.12 10.40 1.79
C PHE A 87 -0.12 9.22 1.74
N HIS A 88 0.98 9.36 1.00
CA HIS A 88 2.02 8.32 0.91
C HIS A 88 2.73 8.05 2.25
N HIS A 89 2.69 8.99 3.21
CA HIS A 89 3.17 8.75 4.57
C HIS A 89 2.44 7.57 5.27
N GLU A 90 1.16 7.34 4.96
CA GLU A 90 0.42 6.19 5.50
C GLU A 90 0.95 4.87 4.94
N PHE A 91 1.36 4.85 3.67
CA PHE A 91 2.00 3.68 3.05
C PHE A 91 3.29 3.30 3.79
N ILE A 92 4.13 4.30 4.12
CA ILE A 92 5.38 4.08 4.86
C ILE A 92 5.11 3.55 6.26
N LYS A 93 4.14 4.12 6.98
CA LYS A 93 3.74 3.63 8.30
C LYS A 93 3.31 2.16 8.24
N ARG A 94 2.44 1.80 7.29
CA ARG A 94 1.96 0.42 7.09
C ARG A 94 3.07 -0.54 6.73
N LEU A 95 3.98 -0.11 5.85
CA LEU A 95 5.16 -0.88 5.48
C LEU A 95 6.02 -1.19 6.71
N ALA A 96 6.28 -0.19 7.56
CA ALA A 96 7.03 -0.38 8.79
C ALA A 96 6.33 -1.35 9.76
N MET A 97 5.02 -1.17 9.99
CA MET A 97 4.24 -2.07 10.86
C MET A 97 4.25 -3.52 10.34
N MET A 98 4.15 -3.69 9.02
CA MET A 98 4.22 -5.02 8.41
C MET A 98 5.61 -5.65 8.56
N ALA A 99 6.68 -4.85 8.44
CA ALA A 99 8.04 -5.33 8.60
C ALA A 99 8.34 -5.78 10.05
N ILE A 100 7.89 -5.02 11.05
CA ILE A 100 8.18 -5.31 12.47
C ILE A 100 7.27 -6.39 13.07
N SER A 101 6.26 -6.85 12.32
CA SER A 101 5.34 -7.91 12.74
C SER A 101 6.10 -9.20 13.09
N HIS A 102 7.22 -9.46 12.42
CA HIS A 102 8.11 -10.59 12.69
C HIS A 102 9.42 -10.11 13.32
N PRO A 103 10.16 -10.97 14.05
CA PRO A 103 11.44 -10.61 14.62
C PRO A 103 12.42 -10.18 13.52
N ILE A 104 13.04 -9.01 13.71
CA ILE A 104 14.10 -8.51 12.83
C ILE A 104 15.44 -8.99 13.42
N PRO A 105 16.35 -9.58 12.61
CA PRO A 105 17.62 -10.05 13.11
C PRO A 105 18.46 -8.89 13.66
N ILE A 106 19.01 -9.11 14.86
CA ILE A 106 20.08 -8.29 15.41
C ILE A 106 21.36 -8.62 14.63
N PHE A 107 22.04 -7.62 14.09
CA PHE A 107 23.36 -7.85 13.51
C PHE A 107 24.35 -8.15 14.64
N THR A 108 24.70 -9.42 14.83
CA THR A 108 25.96 -9.76 15.49
C THR A 108 27.07 -9.54 14.46
N HIS A 109 28.21 -9.00 14.89
CA HIS A 109 29.33 -8.60 14.04
C HIS A 109 30.10 -9.79 13.37
N SER A 110 29.43 -10.85 12.93
CA SER A 110 30.09 -12.12 12.59
C SER A 110 29.58 -12.85 11.34
N GLU A 111 29.04 -12.15 10.34
CA GLU A 111 28.76 -12.80 9.04
C GLU A 111 29.23 -11.92 7.88
N MET A 112 30.54 -11.74 7.83
CA MET A 112 31.28 -11.65 6.57
C MET A 112 32.45 -12.62 6.66
N ASP A 113 32.51 -13.49 5.65
CA ASP A 113 33.55 -14.46 5.28
C ASP A 113 33.40 -15.92 5.77
N ASN A 114 33.51 -16.84 4.80
CA ASN A 114 33.52 -18.32 4.84
C ASN A 114 32.13 -19.02 4.82
N ASP A 115 31.80 -20.01 3.99
CA ASP A 115 32.54 -20.89 3.07
C ASP A 115 31.55 -21.58 2.09
N SER A 116 32.13 -22.05 1.00
CA SER A 116 31.67 -22.92 -0.05
C SER A 116 30.92 -24.19 0.39
N GLY A 117 29.93 -24.60 -0.41
CA GLY A 117 29.66 -26.02 -0.68
C GLY A 117 28.78 -26.83 0.31
N GLY A 118 27.64 -27.31 -0.21
CA GLY A 118 26.98 -28.52 0.32
C GLY A 118 25.46 -28.44 0.42
N GLY A 119 24.75 -28.94 -0.60
CA GLY A 119 23.45 -29.60 -0.35
C GLY A 119 23.68 -31.11 -0.17
N PRO A 120 22.63 -31.96 -0.08
CA PRO A 120 21.26 -31.74 0.39
C PRO A 120 20.93 -32.72 1.55
N HIS A 121 19.93 -32.46 2.40
CA HIS A 121 19.28 -33.53 3.19
C HIS A 121 17.81 -33.19 3.43
N GLY A 122 16.92 -33.99 2.85
CA GLY A 122 15.49 -33.94 3.11
C GLY A 122 15.16 -34.61 4.43
N THR A 123 14.18 -34.06 5.14
CA THR A 123 13.38 -34.79 6.13
C THR A 123 11.94 -34.31 6.04
N ASN A 124 11.03 -35.27 5.97
CA ASN A 124 9.59 -35.10 5.79
C ASN A 124 8.96 -34.38 7.00
N ALA A 125 8.14 -33.36 6.74
CA ALA A 125 7.23 -32.78 7.74
C ALA A 125 5.80 -33.31 7.50
N PRO A 126 5.05 -33.70 8.55
CA PRO A 126 3.71 -34.24 8.41
C PRO A 126 2.69 -33.12 8.10
N GLU A 127 1.99 -33.24 6.98
CA GLU A 127 0.86 -32.39 6.59
C GLU A 127 -0.39 -32.75 7.40
N THR A 128 -0.95 -31.80 8.16
CA THR A 128 -2.35 -31.76 8.65
C THR A 128 -2.76 -30.29 8.89
N PRO A 129 -4.06 -29.95 9.10
CA PRO A 129 -5.01 -29.59 8.06
C PRO A 129 -5.47 -28.12 8.13
N HIS A 130 -5.74 -27.53 6.96
CA HIS A 130 -6.58 -26.36 6.66
C HIS A 130 -6.67 -25.23 7.73
N THR A 131 -5.81 -24.23 7.59
CA THR A 131 -6.07 -22.86 8.06
C THR A 131 -6.79 -22.07 6.97
N PRO A 132 -7.83 -21.27 7.31
CA PRO A 132 -8.51 -20.44 6.32
C PRO A 132 -7.56 -19.39 5.75
N ILE A 133 -7.67 -19.17 4.45
CA ILE A 133 -6.99 -18.12 3.69
C ILE A 133 -7.38 -16.76 4.30
N THR A 134 -6.46 -16.10 5.05
CA THR A 134 -6.25 -14.62 5.13
C THR A 134 -5.37 -14.18 6.32
N ARG A 135 -4.18 -14.75 6.46
CA ARG A 135 -3.02 -14.02 7.01
C ARG A 135 -1.85 -14.42 6.14
N VAL A 136 -1.26 -13.48 5.40
CA VAL A 136 0.03 -13.75 4.76
C VAL A 136 0.99 -14.15 5.87
N ALA A 137 1.44 -15.41 5.85
CA ALA A 137 2.52 -15.83 6.71
C ALA A 137 3.77 -15.09 6.23
N LEU A 138 4.08 -13.97 6.87
CA LEU A 138 5.26 -13.20 6.53
C LEU A 138 6.48 -14.06 6.84
N ARG A 139 7.45 -14.06 5.93
CA ARG A 139 8.72 -14.77 6.09
C ARG A 139 9.68 -13.93 6.93
N GLY A 140 10.66 -14.57 7.56
CA GLY A 140 11.67 -13.87 8.37
C GLY A 140 12.52 -12.84 7.61
N ASP A 141 12.57 -12.94 6.27
CA ASP A 141 13.26 -12.03 5.36
C ASP A 141 12.37 -10.91 4.78
N ASP A 142 11.07 -10.87 5.11
CA ASP A 142 10.15 -9.91 4.48
C ASP A 142 10.47 -8.45 4.79
N TRP A 143 11.05 -8.16 5.96
CA TRP A 143 11.47 -6.80 6.31
C TRP A 143 12.53 -6.26 5.34
N GLU A 144 13.43 -7.10 4.83
CA GLU A 144 14.48 -6.68 3.89
C GLU A 144 13.90 -6.40 2.50
N ALA A 145 12.97 -7.25 2.05
CA ALA A 145 12.24 -7.01 0.81
C ALA A 145 11.45 -5.69 0.84
N LEU A 146 10.85 -5.35 1.98
CA LEU A 146 10.13 -4.08 2.18
C LEU A 146 11.07 -2.87 2.16
N LEU A 147 12.26 -2.98 2.74
CA LEU A 147 13.29 -1.92 2.63
C LEU A 147 13.74 -1.75 1.17
N CYS A 148 13.92 -2.85 0.44
CA CYS A 148 14.24 -2.82 -0.98
C CYS A 148 13.14 -2.14 -1.82
N LEU A 149 11.87 -2.37 -1.49
CA LEU A 149 10.75 -1.65 -2.10
C LEU A 149 10.78 -0.17 -1.75
N LEU A 150 10.92 0.18 -0.46
CA LEU A 150 10.94 1.57 -0.02
C LEU A 150 12.07 2.36 -0.69
N LYS A 151 13.27 1.78 -0.76
CA LYS A 151 14.42 2.34 -1.49
C LYS A 151 14.08 2.60 -2.95
N TYR A 152 13.48 1.61 -3.64
CA TYR A 152 13.06 1.76 -5.03
C TYR A 152 12.03 2.88 -5.22
N LEU A 153 11.04 3.01 -4.34
CA LEU A 153 10.01 4.04 -4.42
C LEU A 153 10.58 5.46 -4.19
N LEU A 154 11.64 5.58 -3.39
CA LEU A 154 12.36 6.84 -3.19
C LEU A 154 13.25 7.19 -4.39
N THR A 155 14.00 6.23 -4.94
CA THR A 155 14.89 6.48 -6.09
C THR A 155 14.11 6.73 -7.38
N SER A 156 12.93 6.12 -7.53
CA SER A 156 11.99 6.39 -8.63
C SER A 156 11.16 7.67 -8.44
N ASN A 157 11.34 8.38 -7.32
CA ASN A 157 10.58 9.59 -6.96
C ASN A 157 9.06 9.38 -6.86
N THR A 158 8.61 8.15 -6.60
CA THR A 158 7.19 7.82 -6.34
C THR A 158 6.77 8.34 -4.96
N ILE A 159 7.69 8.30 -3.99
CA ILE A 159 7.50 8.83 -2.64
C ILE A 159 8.50 9.97 -2.42
N SER A 160 8.02 11.12 -1.96
CA SER A 160 8.88 12.25 -1.64
C SER A 160 9.58 12.07 -0.28
N ARG A 161 10.74 12.70 -0.10
CA ARG A 161 11.45 12.72 1.19
C ARG A 161 10.60 13.28 2.34
N HIS A 162 9.74 14.26 2.05
CA HIS A 162 8.85 14.80 3.06
C HIS A 162 7.82 13.76 3.51
N GLN A 163 7.19 13.03 2.57
CA GLN A 163 6.24 11.96 2.91
C GLN A 163 6.95 10.83 3.68
N LEU A 164 8.20 10.52 3.33
CA LEU A 164 9.07 9.61 4.09
C LEU A 164 9.22 10.04 5.56
N GLN A 165 9.58 11.30 5.80
CA GLN A 165 9.75 11.83 7.15
C GLN A 165 8.45 11.76 7.97
N VAL A 166 7.33 12.20 7.39
CA VAL A 166 6.02 12.13 8.06
C VAL A 166 5.63 10.67 8.34
N GLY A 167 5.90 9.77 7.40
CA GLY A 167 5.63 8.35 7.56
C GLY A 167 6.42 7.71 8.71
N TRP A 168 7.70 8.07 8.85
CA TRP A 168 8.51 7.64 9.98
C TRP A 168 7.98 8.17 11.32
N LEU A 169 7.68 9.47 11.42
CA LEU A 169 7.11 10.06 12.64
C LEU A 169 5.81 9.36 13.04
N ARG A 170 4.92 9.12 12.07
CA ARG A 170 3.67 8.38 12.28
C ARG A 170 3.90 6.94 12.72
N ALA A 171 4.96 6.28 12.24
CA ALA A 171 5.33 4.94 12.69
C ALA A 171 5.79 4.94 14.15
N PHE A 172 6.60 5.93 14.56
CA PHE A 172 7.02 6.06 15.96
C PHE A 172 5.87 6.42 16.90
N GLU A 173 4.96 7.30 16.49
CA GLU A 173 3.78 7.64 17.29
C GLU A 173 2.87 6.42 17.49
N TYR A 174 2.72 5.58 16.46
CA TYR A 174 1.80 4.44 16.47
C TYR A 174 2.40 3.16 17.09
N VAL A 175 3.73 3.03 17.17
CA VAL A 175 4.38 1.79 17.63
C VAL A 175 3.98 1.40 19.05
N GLY A 176 3.67 2.39 19.91
CA GLY A 176 3.19 2.15 21.27
C GLY A 176 1.85 1.41 21.28
N GLU A 177 0.91 1.82 20.43
CA GLU A 177 -0.37 1.12 20.26
C GLU A 177 -0.16 -0.26 19.60
N TYR A 178 0.77 -0.37 18.66
CA TYR A 178 1.08 -1.63 17.98
C TYR A 178 1.75 -2.66 18.88
N SER A 179 2.46 -2.21 19.93
CA SER A 179 3.13 -3.09 20.91
C SER A 179 2.15 -3.96 21.71
N ILE A 180 0.86 -3.57 21.76
CA ILE A 180 -0.20 -4.38 22.35
C ILE A 180 -0.33 -5.73 21.64
N ASP A 181 -0.20 -5.73 20.31
CA ASP A 181 -0.34 -6.94 19.48
C ASP A 181 1.02 -7.63 19.25
N VAL A 182 2.11 -6.86 19.19
CA VAL A 182 3.45 -7.37 18.85
C VAL A 182 4.44 -7.03 19.97
N PRO A 183 4.86 -8.01 20.79
CA PRO A 183 5.79 -7.76 21.87
C PRO A 183 7.16 -7.30 21.35
N GLY A 184 7.67 -6.21 21.93
CA GLY A 184 8.93 -5.58 21.54
C GLY A 184 8.87 -4.86 20.19
N ALA A 185 7.68 -4.41 19.77
CA ALA A 185 7.50 -3.65 18.52
C ALA A 185 8.39 -2.39 18.45
N ASP A 186 8.60 -1.73 19.59
CA ASP A 186 9.48 -0.56 19.73
C ASP A 186 10.93 -0.89 19.35
N GLU A 187 11.50 -1.94 19.93
CA GLU A 187 12.87 -2.36 19.63
C GLU A 187 12.99 -2.87 18.19
N ARG A 188 11.99 -3.61 17.69
CA ARG A 188 11.95 -4.03 16.28
C ARG A 188 11.90 -2.83 15.34
N LEU A 189 11.13 -1.80 15.66
CA LEU A 189 11.09 -0.57 14.85
C LEU A 189 12.44 0.16 14.89
N ARG A 190 13.11 0.22 16.04
CA ARG A 190 14.47 0.77 16.16
C ARG A 190 15.44 0.03 15.24
N LEU A 191 15.45 -1.30 15.31
CA LEU A 191 16.26 -2.15 14.44
C LEU A 191 15.93 -1.91 12.97
N PHE A 192 14.65 -1.87 12.61
CA PHE A 192 14.21 -1.60 11.24
C PHE A 192 14.75 -0.27 10.69
N VAL A 193 14.78 0.77 11.53
CA VAL A 193 15.31 2.08 11.16
C VAL A 193 16.84 2.04 10.97
N VAL A 194 17.56 1.31 11.82
CA VAL A 194 19.01 1.08 11.62
C VAL A 194 19.27 0.36 10.29
N HIS A 195 18.50 -0.67 10.00
CA HIS A 195 18.57 -1.38 8.72
C HIS A 195 18.25 -0.47 7.52
N ALA A 196 17.24 0.39 7.64
CA ALA A 196 16.89 1.37 6.61
C ALA A 196 18.04 2.36 6.34
N ALA A 197 18.70 2.85 7.39
CA ALA A 197 19.86 3.72 7.27
C ALA A 197 21.01 3.03 6.51
N ARG A 198 21.29 1.75 6.80
CA ARG A 198 22.28 0.94 6.07
C ARG A 198 21.94 0.75 4.60
N HIS A 199 20.65 0.72 4.26
CA HIS A 199 20.18 0.65 2.88
C HIS A 199 20.27 2.00 2.14
N GLY A 200 20.70 3.07 2.82
CA GLY A 200 20.80 4.44 2.28
C GLY A 200 19.47 5.19 2.26
N ILE A 201 18.49 4.77 3.06
CA ILE A 201 17.20 5.44 3.19
C ILE A 201 17.35 6.57 4.22
N PRO A 202 16.91 7.81 3.92
CA PRO A 202 16.92 8.88 4.92
C PRO A 202 16.01 8.54 6.10
N VAL A 203 16.58 8.55 7.30
CA VAL A 203 15.87 8.30 8.56
C VAL A 203 15.83 9.59 9.39
N PRO A 204 14.73 9.86 10.12
CA PRO A 204 14.69 10.97 11.05
C PRO A 204 15.62 10.71 12.23
N ALA A 205 15.99 11.76 12.96
CA ALA A 205 16.59 11.59 14.26
C ALA A 205 15.62 10.78 15.14
N MET A 206 16.09 9.64 15.65
CA MET A 206 15.29 8.79 16.52
C MET A 206 14.81 9.63 17.70
N PRO A 207 13.52 9.64 18.04
CA PRO A 207 13.06 10.29 19.26
C PRO A 207 13.83 9.64 20.41
N GLN A 208 14.56 10.46 21.18
CA GLN A 208 15.18 9.97 22.41
C GLN A 208 14.04 9.47 23.29
N SER A 209 14.13 8.23 23.76
CA SER A 209 13.25 7.76 24.81
C SER A 209 13.51 8.67 26.01
N ASP A 210 12.57 9.57 26.29
CA ASP A 210 12.59 10.32 27.55
C ASP A 210 12.69 9.29 28.70
N PRO A 211 13.57 9.53 29.68
CA PRO A 211 13.89 8.58 30.75
C PRO A 211 12.71 8.26 31.67
#